data_AF-A0A7C5IKN4-F1
#
_entry.id   AF-A0A7C5IKN4-F1
#
_cell.length_a   1.000
_cell.length_b   1.000
_cell.length_c   1.000
_cell.angle_alpha   90.00
_cell.angle_beta   90.00
_cell.angle_gamma   90.00
#
_symmetry.space_group_name_H-M   'P 1'
#
loop_
_entity.id
_entity.type
_entity.pdbx_description
1 polymer ?
#
loop_
_entity_poly.entity_id
_entity_poly.type
_entity_poly.pdbx_seq_one_letter_code
_entity_poly.pdbx_strand_id
1 'polypeptide(L)'
;MEAEVRERSLPELLGEITGDVQRLVRDELRLARIELTRNLREAAVGAGLIGVAGALAFIGVWFVAMAIFFALFLVIPGWAAGLVTAAFFLILAGGALLIGRSRLRPSEIVPEQTIRSLQEDREWLEREIR
;
A
#
# COMPACT_ATOMS: atom_id res chain seq x y z
N MET A 1 -61.98 -21.24 -21.60
CA MET A 1 -60.56 -20.84 -21.56
C MET A 1 -59.94 -21.60 -20.41
N GLU A 2 -59.46 -22.80 -20.69
CA GLU A 2 -58.78 -23.65 -19.70
C GLU A 2 -57.32 -23.18 -19.63
N ALA A 3 -56.92 -22.64 -18.48
CA ALA A 3 -55.54 -22.32 -18.20
C ALA A 3 -54.84 -23.61 -17.78
N GLU A 4 -54.04 -24.17 -18.68
CA GLU A 4 -53.15 -25.29 -18.41
C GLU A 4 -52.17 -24.88 -17.30
N VAL A 5 -52.41 -25.35 -16.07
CA VAL A 5 -51.43 -25.28 -14.99
C VAL A 5 -50.35 -26.29 -15.32
N ARG A 6 -49.36 -25.84 -16.10
CA ARG A 6 -48.16 -26.62 -16.39
C ARG A 6 -47.36 -26.75 -15.09
N GLU A 7 -47.44 -27.90 -14.45
CA GLU A 7 -46.55 -28.27 -13.34
C GLU A 7 -45.10 -28.11 -13.81
N ARG A 8 -44.41 -27.10 -13.28
CA ARG A 8 -43.01 -26.83 -13.62
C ARG A 8 -42.20 -28.07 -13.29
N SER A 9 -41.43 -28.54 -14.26
CA SER A 9 -40.64 -29.75 -14.11
C SER A 9 -39.42 -29.49 -13.21
N LEU A 10 -39.06 -30.43 -12.33
CA LEU A 10 -37.83 -30.38 -11.50
C LEU A 10 -36.55 -29.96 -12.27
N PRO A 11 -36.36 -30.36 -13.55
CA PRO A 11 -35.26 -29.87 -14.38
C PRO A 11 -35.28 -28.37 -14.66
N GLU A 12 -36.45 -27.74 -14.82
CA GLU A 12 -36.58 -26.29 -15.05
C GLU A 12 -36.18 -25.48 -13.82
N LEU A 13 -36.55 -25.91 -12.61
CA LEU A 13 -36.19 -25.23 -11.36
C LEU A 13 -34.69 -25.30 -11.06
N LEU A 14 -34.06 -26.45 -11.35
CA LEU A 14 -32.60 -26.60 -11.22
C LEU A 14 -31.83 -25.72 -12.23
N GLY A 15 -32.37 -25.55 -13.44
CA GLY A 15 -31.83 -24.63 -14.42
C GLY A 15 -31.90 -23.17 -13.98
N GLU A 16 -33.01 -22.77 -13.35
CA GLU A 16 -33.24 -21.41 -12.84
C GLU A 16 -32.27 -21.06 -11.69
N ILE A 17 -32.12 -21.96 -10.71
CA ILE A 17 -31.18 -21.81 -9.58
C ILE A 17 -29.72 -21.74 -10.07
N THR A 18 -29.34 -22.60 -11.01
CA THR A 18 -27.98 -22.57 -11.59
C THR A 18 -27.73 -21.24 -12.31
N GLY A 19 -28.74 -20.72 -13.02
CA GLY A 19 -28.69 -19.39 -13.63
C GLY A 19 -28.54 -18.27 -12.61
N ASP A 20 -29.24 -18.34 -11.47
CA ASP A 20 -29.13 -17.35 -10.38
C ASP A 20 -27.76 -17.36 -9.71
N VAL A 21 -27.18 -18.54 -9.45
CA VAL A 21 -25.83 -18.64 -8.91
C VAL A 21 -24.80 -18.05 -9.88
N GLN A 22 -24.93 -18.33 -11.19
CA GLN A 22 -24.05 -17.73 -12.20
C GLN A 22 -24.20 -16.21 -12.27
N ARG A 23 -25.41 -15.67 -12.10
CA ARG A 23 -25.67 -14.22 -12.01
C ARG A 23 -24.99 -13.63 -10.79
N LEU A 24 -25.20 -14.22 -9.61
CA LEU A 24 -24.62 -13.76 -8.35
C LEU A 24 -23.08 -13.73 -8.41
N VAL A 25 -22.46 -14.80 -8.90
CA VAL A 25 -20.99 -14.86 -9.05
C VAL A 25 -20.48 -13.75 -9.98
N ARG A 26 -21.17 -13.49 -11.09
CA ARG A 26 -20.78 -12.41 -12.02
C ARG A 26 -20.94 -11.03 -11.37
N ASP A 27 -21.97 -10.83 -10.56
CA ASP A 27 -22.20 -9.57 -9.88
C ASP A 27 -21.18 -9.33 -8.75
N GLU A 28 -20.82 -10.37 -7.99
CA GLU A 28 -19.78 -10.29 -6.97
C GLU A 28 -18.41 -9.99 -7.60
N LEU A 29 -18.09 -10.62 -8.74
CA LEU A 29 -16.89 -10.30 -9.52
C LEU A 29 -16.91 -8.86 -10.04
N ARG A 30 -18.08 -8.36 -10.47
CA ARG A 30 -18.23 -6.96 -10.91
C ARG A 30 -18.02 -6.01 -9.74
N LEU A 31 -18.60 -6.30 -8.58
CA LEU A 31 -18.46 -5.50 -7.38
C LEU A 31 -17.01 -5.48 -6.89
N ALA A 32 -16.39 -6.65 -6.77
CA ALA A 32 -14.98 -6.79 -6.41
C ALA A 32 -14.08 -5.99 -7.36
N ARG A 33 -14.36 -6.00 -8.67
CA ARG A 33 -13.59 -5.21 -9.64
C ARG A 33 -13.76 -3.70 -9.41
N ILE A 34 -14.97 -3.23 -9.12
CA ILE A 34 -15.24 -1.82 -8.82
C ILE A 34 -14.49 -1.40 -7.56
N GLU A 35 -14.59 -2.18 -6.49
CA GLU A 35 -13.94 -1.90 -5.21
C GLU A 35 -12.41 -1.93 -5.33
N LEU A 36 -11.85 -2.95 -6.00
CA LEU A 36 -10.42 -3.02 -6.29
C LEU A 36 -9.94 -1.81 -7.07
N THR A 37 -10.67 -1.40 -8.13
CA THR A 37 -10.28 -0.23 -8.94
C THR A 37 -10.35 1.05 -8.12
N ARG A 38 -11.36 1.21 -7.25
CA ARG A 38 -11.48 2.34 -6.35
C ARG A 38 -10.33 2.40 -5.35
N ASN A 39 -10.07 1.29 -4.66
CA ASN A 39 -8.99 1.19 -3.68
C ASN A 39 -7.62 1.45 -4.33
N LEU A 40 -7.37 0.89 -5.52
CA LEU A 40 -6.15 1.15 -6.29
C LEU A 40 -6.03 2.62 -6.69
N ARG A 41 -7.12 3.27 -7.10
CA ARG A 41 -7.11 4.69 -7.47
C ARG A 41 -6.81 5.57 -6.26
N GLU A 42 -7.46 5.32 -5.13
CA GLU A 42 -7.24 6.07 -3.89
C GLU A 42 -5.79 5.88 -3.39
N ALA A 43 -5.28 4.64 -3.42
CA ALA A 43 -3.88 4.35 -3.12
C ALA A 43 -2.91 5.04 -4.09
N ALA A 44 -3.20 5.04 -5.40
CA ALA A 44 -2.38 5.69 -6.42
C ALA A 44 -2.34 7.22 -6.24
N VAL A 45 -3.48 7.84 -5.95
CA VAL A 45 -3.55 9.28 -5.64
C VAL A 45 -2.77 9.58 -4.37
N GLY A 46 -2.95 8.78 -3.31
CA GLY A 46 -2.21 8.93 -2.05
C GLY A 46 -0.70 8.82 -2.25
N ALA A 47 -0.24 7.79 -2.95
CA ALA A 47 1.17 7.60 -3.31
C ALA A 47 1.70 8.76 -4.17
N GLY A 48 0.90 9.23 -5.13
CA GLY A 48 1.23 10.39 -5.97
C GLY A 48 1.42 11.68 -5.15
N LEU A 49 0.50 11.97 -4.22
CA LEU A 49 0.59 13.12 -3.33
C LEU A 49 1.81 13.05 -2.40
N ILE A 50 2.10 11.86 -1.84
CA ILE A 50 3.31 11.63 -1.03
C ILE A 50 4.57 11.87 -1.88
N GLY A 51 4.58 11.41 -3.13
CA GLY A 51 5.66 11.66 -4.07
C GLY A 51 5.88 13.15 -4.34
N VAL A 52 4.81 13.89 -4.63
CA VAL A 52 4.86 15.35 -4.84
C VAL A 52 5.34 16.07 -3.58
N ALA A 53 4.80 15.72 -2.41
CA ALA A 53 5.23 16.30 -1.13
C ALA A 53 6.71 16.03 -0.86
N GLY A 54 7.20 14.82 -1.13
CA GLY A 54 8.61 14.47 -1.03
C GLY A 54 9.50 15.28 -1.98
N ALA A 55 9.08 15.45 -3.22
CA ALA A 55 9.81 16.27 -4.20
C ALA A 55 9.87 17.75 -3.80
N LEU A 56 8.76 18.32 -3.34
CA LEU A 56 8.71 19.69 -2.84
C LEU A 56 9.56 19.86 -1.58
N ALA A 57 9.51 18.91 -0.64
CA ALA A 57 10.34 18.93 0.55
C ALA A 57 11.83 18.87 0.20
N PHE A 58 12.21 18.03 -0.77
CA PHE A 58 13.60 17.95 -1.26
C PHE A 58 14.07 19.29 -1.83
N ILE A 59 13.27 19.94 -2.67
CA ILE A 59 13.57 21.29 -3.18
C ILE A 59 13.65 22.30 -2.03
N GLY A 60 12.72 22.24 -1.08
CA GLY A 60 12.71 23.12 0.10
C GLY A 60 13.99 23.01 0.93
N VAL A 61 14.53 21.80 1.13
CA VAL A 61 15.81 21.57 1.81
C VAL A 61 16.96 22.31 1.14
N TRP A 62 17.02 22.34 -0.20
CA TRP A 62 18.03 23.12 -0.93
C TRP A 62 17.92 24.62 -0.67
N PHE A 63 16.70 25.17 -0.68
CA PHE A 63 16.49 26.59 -0.35
C PHE A 63 16.86 26.92 1.08
N VAL A 64 16.55 26.05 2.04
CA VAL A 64 16.97 26.21 3.44
C VAL A 64 18.50 26.18 3.55
N ALA A 65 19.17 25.24 2.86
CA ALA A 65 20.62 25.18 2.84
C ALA A 65 21.25 26.45 2.28
N MET A 66 20.71 26.96 1.17
CA MET A 66 21.16 28.21 0.56
C MET A 66 20.95 29.40 1.50
N ALA A 67 19.79 29.47 2.17
CA ALA A 67 19.47 30.54 3.12
C ALA A 67 20.42 30.53 4.33
N ILE A 68 20.69 29.36 4.92
CA ILE A 68 21.66 29.21 6.02
C ILE A 68 23.05 29.62 5.56
N PHE A 69 23.48 29.15 4.37
CA PHE A 69 24.78 29.50 3.81
C PHE A 69 24.93 31.01 3.64
N PHE A 70 23.96 31.68 3.00
CA PHE A 70 24.03 33.14 2.81
C PHE A 70 23.94 33.91 4.12
N ALA A 71 23.12 33.48 5.08
CA ALA A 71 23.05 34.10 6.39
C ALA A 71 24.40 34.04 7.12
N LEU A 72 25.10 32.89 7.06
CA LEU A 72 26.44 32.73 7.63
C LEU A 72 27.49 33.50 6.84
N PHE A 73 27.38 33.56 5.51
CA PHE A 73 28.29 34.30 4.65
C PHE A 73 28.39 35.79 5.00
N LEU A 74 27.33 36.37 5.60
CA LEU A 74 27.35 37.76 6.07
C LEU A 74 28.27 38.00 7.27
N VAL A 75 28.61 36.96 8.04
CA VAL A 75 29.34 37.07 9.30
C VAL A 75 30.67 36.31 9.33
N ILE A 76 30.86 35.32 8.45
CA ILE A 76 32.08 34.51 8.36
C ILE A 76 32.52 34.30 6.90
N PRO A 77 33.80 33.97 6.62
CA PRO A 77 34.27 33.69 5.27
C PRO A 77 33.46 32.59 4.58
N GLY A 78 33.24 32.72 3.27
CA GLY A 78 32.33 31.83 2.54
C GLY A 78 32.70 30.35 2.58
N TRP A 79 34.00 30.02 2.62
CA TRP A 79 34.43 28.62 2.78
C TRP A 79 34.00 28.04 4.13
N ALA A 80 34.05 28.85 5.20
CA ALA A 80 33.64 28.44 6.55
C ALA A 80 32.10 28.34 6.65
N ALA A 81 31.36 29.29 6.06
CA ALA A 81 29.90 29.22 5.94
C ALA A 81 29.46 27.94 5.22
N GLY A 82 30.17 27.58 4.14
CA GLY A 82 29.95 26.33 3.40
C GLY A 82 30.14 25.10 4.26
N LEU A 83 31.27 25.01 4.99
CA LEU A 83 31.56 23.88 5.86
C LEU A 83 30.56 23.75 7.02
N VAL A 84 30.17 24.86 7.67
CA VAL A 84 29.19 24.83 8.76
C VAL A 84 27.83 24.39 8.26
N THR A 85 27.38 24.92 7.11
CA THR A 85 26.11 24.52 6.50
C THR A 85 26.14 23.03 6.11
N ALA A 86 27.21 22.55 5.49
CA ALA A 86 27.37 21.15 5.14
C ALA A 86 27.37 20.23 6.36
N ALA A 87 28.12 20.59 7.42
CA ALA A 87 28.16 19.83 8.67
C ALA A 87 26.77 19.73 9.32
N PHE A 88 26.00 20.82 9.33
CA PHE A 88 24.63 20.83 9.83
C PHE A 88 23.74 19.79 9.12
N PHE A 89 23.71 19.79 7.78
CA PHE A 89 22.91 18.82 7.03
C PHE A 89 23.43 17.40 7.13
N LEU A 90 24.75 17.18 7.22
CA LEU A 90 25.32 15.85 7.43
C LEU A 90 24.93 15.26 8.79
N ILE A 91 24.89 16.09 9.84
CA ILE A 91 24.43 15.65 11.17
C ILE A 91 22.95 15.26 11.11
N LEU A 92 22.10 16.09 10.48
CA LEU A 92 20.68 15.78 10.31
C LEU A 92 20.47 14.50 9.48
N ALA A 93 21.19 14.34 8.38
CA ALA A 93 21.12 13.16 7.53
C ALA A 93 21.60 11.89 8.27
N GLY A 94 22.69 12.00 9.03
CA GLY A 94 23.18 10.91 9.88
C GLY A 94 22.15 10.50 10.93
N GLY A 95 21.53 11.45 11.62
CA GLY A 95 20.45 11.19 12.58
C GLY A 95 19.24 10.51 11.94
N ALA A 96 18.78 11.04 10.80
CA ALA A 96 17.67 10.45 10.05
C ALA A 96 17.97 9.02 9.58
N LEU A 97 19.20 8.76 9.11
CA LEU A 97 19.64 7.43 8.69
C LEU A 97 19.63 6.43 9.87
N LEU A 98 20.14 6.83 11.03
CA LEU A 98 20.16 6.00 12.23
C LEU A 98 18.73 5.66 12.70
N ILE A 99 17.86 6.66 12.76
CA ILE A 99 16.44 6.47 13.12
C ILE A 99 15.76 5.56 12.10
N GLY A 100 15.89 5.86 10.80
CA GLY A 100 15.30 5.04 9.73
C GLY A 100 15.75 3.59 9.79
N ARG A 101 17.06 3.35 9.98
CA ARG A 101 17.62 2.01 10.13
C ARG A 101 17.05 1.27 11.34
N SER A 102 16.82 1.97 12.45
CA SER A 102 16.22 1.37 13.65
C SER A 102 14.75 0.98 13.50
N ARG A 103 14.03 1.61 12.55
CA ARG A 103 12.61 1.35 12.25
C ARG A 103 12.42 0.25 11.20
N LEU A 104 13.41 0.02 10.33
CA LEU A 104 13.39 -1.03 9.33
C LEU A 104 13.84 -2.40 9.87
N ARG A 105 13.51 -2.72 11.13
CA ARG A 105 13.88 -4.02 11.72
C ARG A 105 13.16 -5.15 10.97
N PRO A 106 13.89 -6.10 10.36
CA PRO A 106 13.28 -7.17 9.55
C PRO A 106 12.25 -8.03 10.30
N SER A 107 12.39 -8.14 11.62
CA SER A 107 11.48 -8.90 12.49
C SER A 107 10.05 -8.38 12.54
N GLU A 108 9.80 -7.14 12.09
CA GLU A 108 8.44 -6.55 12.05
C GLU A 108 7.82 -6.57 10.64
N ILE A 109 8.62 -6.85 9.60
CA ILE A 109 8.18 -6.78 8.19
C ILE A 109 7.66 -8.14 7.72
N VAL A 110 8.13 -9.24 8.33
CA VAL A 110 7.65 -10.59 8.05
C VAL A 110 6.47 -10.87 9.00
N PRO A 111 5.24 -11.09 8.50
CA PRO A 111 4.10 -11.42 9.36
C PRO A 111 4.24 -12.87 9.84
N GLU A 112 5.04 -13.08 10.88
CA GLU A 112 5.37 -14.40 11.43
C GLU A 112 4.12 -15.21 11.79
N GLN A 113 3.07 -14.55 12.26
CA GLN A 113 1.80 -15.20 12.61
C GLN A 113 1.07 -15.73 11.37
N THR A 114 1.02 -14.94 10.29
CA THR A 114 0.40 -15.36 9.01
C THR A 114 1.20 -16.49 8.35
N ILE A 115 2.53 -16.44 8.44
CA ILE A 115 3.36 -17.54 7.91
C ILE A 115 3.16 -18.80 8.74
N ARG A 116 3.06 -18.68 10.07
CA ARG A 116 2.79 -19.81 10.96
C ARG A 116 1.43 -20.45 10.70
N SER A 117 0.37 -19.65 10.55
CA SER A 117 -0.96 -20.19 10.25
C SER A 117 -0.97 -20.92 8.91
N LEU A 118 -0.30 -20.40 7.88
CA LEU A 118 -0.18 -21.08 6.58
C LEU A 118 0.61 -22.40 6.65
N GLN A 119 1.59 -22.50 7.57
CA GLN A 119 2.32 -23.75 7.82
C GLN A 119 1.43 -24.78 8.52
N GLU A 120 0.68 -24.36 9.55
CA GLU A 120 -0.26 -25.20 10.28
C GLU A 120 -1.38 -25.73 9.35
N ASP A 121 -1.92 -24.87 8.48
CA ASP A 121 -2.94 -25.24 7.48
C ASP A 121 -2.40 -26.29 6.49
N ARG A 122 -1.15 -26.14 6.08
CA ARG A 122 -0.48 -27.12 5.20
C ARG A 122 -0.29 -28.47 5.91
N GLU A 123 0.16 -28.46 7.16
CA GLU A 123 0.34 -29.68 7.97
C GLU A 123 -1.00 -30.37 8.28
N TRP A 124 -2.08 -29.61 8.40
CA TRP A 124 -3.43 -30.16 8.54
C TRP A 124 -3.87 -30.85 7.24
N LEU A 125 -3.68 -30.21 6.08
CA LEU A 125 -4.01 -30.78 4.76
C LEU A 125 -3.19 -32.05 4.45
N GLU A 126 -1.90 -32.09 4.78
CA GLU A 126 -1.05 -33.26 4.55
C GLU A 126 -1.43 -34.46 5.45
N ARG A 127 -2.03 -34.20 6.63
CA ARG A 127 -2.54 -35.24 7.54
C ARG A 127 -3.88 -35.81 7.10
N GLU A 128 -4.77 -34.98 6.57
CA GLU A 128 -6.12 -35.41 6.14
C GLU A 128 -6.09 -36.22 4.83
N ILE A 129 -5.08 -36.01 3.99
CA ILE A 129 -4.94 -36.69 2.68
C ILE A 129 -4.23 -38.07 2.80
N ARG A 130 -3.58 -38.38 3.93
CA ARG A 130 -2.86 -39.65 4.18
C ARG A 130 -3.73 -40.65 4.95
#